data_AF-A0A7S2UA84-F1
#
_entry.id   AF-A0A7S2UA84-F1
#
_cell.length_a   1.000
_cell.length_b   1.000
_cell.length_c   1.000
_cell.angle_alpha   90.00
_cell.angle_beta   90.00
_cell.angle_gamma   90.00
#
_symmetry.space_group_name_H-M   'P 1'
#
loop_
_entity.id
_entity.type
_entity.pdbx_description
1 polymer ?
#
loop_
_entity_poly.entity_id
_entity_poly.type
_entity_poly.pdbx_seq_one_letter_code
_entity_poly.pdbx_strand_id
1 'polypeptide(L)'
;MFHKMNFIILFTLATGALSFSPPLLAPRARTSSVQAHTRAQFLVVSTTSLLSLSVPPAFAISPNDARKQLDAVISVTDNLIVEWDAIASGGGDAIRRELGTVIGTDSPFFQISKAVKALQNDASDPVAFAEASEEFLLGLGRADSMAYSANFAGGSGKPTPPKVYIDKSKLEVKTMREREREMIDAL
;
A
#
# COMPACT_ATOMS: atom_id res chain seq x y z
N MET A 1 38.03 1.76 45.27
CA MET A 1 38.91 2.51 44.35
C MET A 1 38.00 3.33 43.45
N PHE A 2 37.72 4.56 43.87
CA PHE A 2 36.80 5.49 43.21
C PHE A 2 37.54 6.26 42.12
N HIS A 3 36.99 6.34 40.91
CA HIS A 3 37.32 7.40 39.96
C HIS A 3 36.03 8.07 39.49
N LYS A 4 35.76 9.22 40.11
CA LYS A 4 34.93 10.31 39.58
C LYS A 4 35.71 10.97 38.45
N MET A 5 35.07 11.28 37.33
CA MET A 5 35.53 12.37 36.46
C MET A 5 34.32 13.16 35.97
N ASN A 6 34.20 14.35 36.54
CA ASN A 6 33.37 15.45 36.08
C ASN A 6 33.97 16.02 34.79
N PHE A 7 33.12 16.40 33.82
CA PHE A 7 33.48 17.47 32.90
C PHE A 7 32.27 18.38 32.65
N ILE A 8 32.42 19.61 33.09
CA ILE A 8 31.51 20.76 32.92
C ILE A 8 32.26 21.73 32.01
N ILE A 9 31.70 22.12 30.85
CA ILE A 9 31.93 23.42 30.17
C ILE A 9 30.65 23.69 29.34
N LEU A 10 29.73 24.55 29.78
CA LEU A 10 29.65 26.02 29.70
C LEU A 10 29.17 26.57 28.34
N PHE A 11 28.09 27.33 28.47
CA PHE A 11 27.31 28.14 27.51
C PHE A 11 28.10 28.95 26.47
N THR A 12 27.52 29.12 25.29
CA THR A 12 27.65 30.36 24.50
C THR A 12 26.31 30.68 23.83
N LEU A 13 25.71 31.78 24.28
CA LEU A 13 24.58 32.48 23.66
C LEU A 13 25.11 33.28 22.45
N ALA A 14 24.51 33.10 21.28
CA ALA A 14 24.66 34.02 20.16
C ALA A 14 23.28 34.61 19.82
N THR A 15 23.12 35.86 20.22
CA THR A 15 22.02 36.76 19.92
C THR A 15 22.12 37.21 18.46
N GLY A 16 21.05 37.06 17.69
CA GLY A 16 20.94 37.58 16.32
C GLY A 16 19.49 37.81 15.95
N ALA A 17 19.03 39.05 16.14
CA ALA A 17 17.75 39.57 15.65
C ALA A 17 17.89 40.06 14.19
N LEU A 18 16.78 40.56 13.64
CA LEU A 18 16.53 41.15 12.30
C LEU A 18 15.94 40.12 11.30
N SER A 19 14.78 40.29 10.64
CA SER A 19 13.85 41.42 10.50
C SER A 19 12.58 40.98 9.73
N PHE A 20 11.46 41.66 10.03
CA PHE A 20 10.24 41.96 9.22
C PHE A 20 10.38 41.81 7.68
N SER A 21 9.42 41.40 6.82
CA SER A 21 7.93 41.28 6.82
C SER A 21 7.49 40.47 5.58
N PRO A 22 6.29 39.85 5.55
CA PRO A 22 5.56 39.56 4.31
C PRO A 22 4.51 40.65 3.99
N PRO A 23 4.11 40.83 2.72
CA PRO A 23 2.67 40.74 2.47
C PRO A 23 2.26 40.11 1.12
N LEU A 24 1.25 39.24 1.25
CA LEU A 24 -0.04 39.22 0.55
C LEU A 24 -0.12 38.93 -0.97
N LEU A 25 -0.76 37.77 -1.21
CA LEU A 25 -1.55 37.40 -2.37
C LEU A 25 -2.44 38.55 -2.90
N ALA A 26 -2.51 38.62 -4.22
CA ALA A 26 -3.42 39.45 -4.99
C ALA A 26 -4.89 39.00 -4.86
N PRO A 27 -5.84 39.95 -4.71
CA PRO A 27 -7.23 39.72 -5.06
C PRO A 27 -7.57 40.50 -6.35
N ARG A 28 -7.68 39.82 -7.49
CA ARG A 28 -8.33 40.40 -8.67
C ARG A 28 -9.81 40.07 -8.62
N ALA A 29 -10.61 41.07 -8.27
CA ALA A 29 -12.05 41.05 -8.42
C ALA A 29 -12.50 41.23 -9.88
N ARG A 30 -13.79 40.92 -10.10
CA ARG A 30 -14.66 41.25 -11.25
C ARG A 30 -14.47 40.38 -12.50
N THR A 31 -15.52 39.86 -13.15
CA THR A 31 -16.91 40.37 -13.28
C THR A 31 -17.83 39.22 -13.68
N SER A 32 -19.02 39.20 -13.09
CA SER A 32 -20.22 38.55 -13.60
C SER A 32 -20.62 39.10 -14.98
N SER A 33 -20.94 38.23 -15.92
CA SER A 33 -21.93 38.53 -16.96
C SER A 33 -22.87 37.35 -17.11
N VAL A 34 -24.07 37.53 -16.57
CA VAL A 34 -25.28 36.80 -16.94
C VAL A 34 -25.55 37.09 -18.41
N GLN A 35 -25.72 36.05 -19.22
CA GLN A 35 -26.52 36.16 -20.44
C GLN A 35 -27.23 34.84 -20.72
N ALA A 36 -28.48 34.77 -20.26
CA ALA A 36 -29.47 33.83 -20.76
C ALA A 36 -30.01 34.35 -22.10
N HIS A 37 -30.08 33.51 -23.13
CA HIS A 37 -31.07 33.49 -24.21
C HIS A 37 -30.82 32.19 -25.01
N THR A 38 -31.71 31.20 -24.97
CA THR A 38 -32.95 31.03 -25.76
C THR A 38 -32.74 29.94 -26.83
N ARG A 39 -33.46 28.83 -26.64
CA ARG A 39 -33.98 27.85 -27.61
C ARG A 39 -33.28 27.70 -28.97
N ALA A 40 -32.73 26.50 -29.20
CA ALA A 40 -32.97 25.76 -30.43
C ALA A 40 -32.93 24.26 -30.14
N GLN A 41 -34.04 23.59 -30.45
CA GLN A 41 -34.18 22.14 -30.44
C GLN A 41 -33.41 21.58 -31.64
N PHE A 42 -32.54 20.59 -31.42
CA PHE A 42 -32.15 19.65 -32.47
C PHE A 42 -32.06 18.26 -31.86
N LEU A 43 -33.12 17.49 -32.08
CA LEU A 43 -33.22 16.08 -31.73
C LEU A 43 -32.57 15.30 -32.87
N VAL A 44 -31.28 15.01 -32.73
CA VAL A 44 -30.56 14.09 -33.62
C VAL A 44 -30.69 12.69 -33.03
N VAL A 45 -31.62 11.90 -33.56
CA VAL A 45 -31.65 10.45 -33.32
C VAL A 45 -30.48 9.84 -34.08
N SER A 46 -29.37 9.59 -33.37
CA SER A 46 -28.32 8.68 -33.84
C SER A 46 -28.64 7.28 -33.32
N THR A 47 -29.12 6.41 -34.19
CA THR A 47 -29.17 4.97 -33.97
C THR A 47 -27.75 4.40 -34.07
N THR A 48 -26.96 4.55 -33.02
CA THR A 48 -25.70 3.81 -32.91
C THR A 48 -26.02 2.37 -32.56
N SER A 49 -25.80 1.50 -33.54
CA SER A 49 -25.78 0.07 -33.37
C SER A 49 -24.82 -0.29 -32.24
N LEU A 50 -25.33 -0.88 -31.17
CA LEU A 50 -24.54 -1.43 -30.08
C LEU A 50 -23.83 -2.69 -30.59
N LEU A 51 -22.68 -2.49 -31.24
CA LEU A 51 -21.68 -3.54 -31.37
C LEU A 51 -21.17 -3.85 -29.96
N SER A 52 -21.80 -4.82 -29.31
CA SER A 52 -21.30 -5.45 -28.10
C SER A 52 -19.98 -6.15 -28.44
N LEU A 53 -18.88 -5.40 -28.35
CA LEU A 53 -17.55 -5.98 -28.28
C LEU A 53 -17.52 -6.81 -27.00
N SER A 54 -17.66 -8.13 -27.15
CA SER A 54 -17.26 -9.08 -26.12
C SER A 54 -15.77 -8.87 -25.90
N VAL A 55 -15.42 -8.03 -24.94
CA VAL A 55 -14.07 -7.95 -24.40
C VAL A 55 -13.85 -9.31 -23.74
N PRO A 56 -12.98 -10.19 -24.27
CA PRO A 56 -12.66 -11.42 -23.57
C PRO A 56 -12.16 -11.04 -22.18
N PRO A 57 -12.66 -11.65 -21.10
CA PRO A 57 -12.20 -11.30 -19.76
C PRO A 57 -10.68 -11.49 -19.72
N ALA A 58 -9.99 -10.41 -19.34
CA ALA A 58 -8.55 -10.39 -19.17
C ALA A 58 -8.10 -11.63 -18.39
N PHE A 59 -7.29 -12.50 -19.02
CA PHE A 59 -6.66 -13.71 -18.48
C PHE A 59 -7.21 -14.14 -17.11
N ALA A 60 -8.38 -14.78 -17.12
CA ALA A 60 -8.94 -15.36 -15.91
C ALA A 60 -8.06 -16.56 -15.51
N ILE A 61 -7.46 -16.50 -14.32
CA ILE A 61 -6.79 -17.64 -13.71
C ILE A 61 -7.83 -18.72 -13.38
N SER A 62 -7.50 -19.99 -13.62
CA SER A 62 -8.42 -21.08 -13.25
C SER A 62 -8.52 -21.17 -11.72
N PRO A 63 -9.66 -21.59 -11.13
CA PRO A 63 -9.77 -21.72 -9.68
C PRO A 63 -8.72 -22.67 -9.08
N ASN A 64 -8.37 -23.75 -9.80
CA ASN A 64 -7.31 -24.67 -9.37
C ASN A 64 -5.93 -23.99 -9.33
N ASP A 65 -5.59 -23.19 -10.34
CA ASP A 65 -4.32 -22.46 -10.33
C ASP A 65 -4.32 -21.32 -9.31
N ALA A 66 -5.47 -20.70 -9.07
CA ALA A 66 -5.67 -19.72 -8.01
C ALA A 66 -5.45 -20.34 -6.62
N ARG A 67 -5.96 -21.55 -6.38
CA ARG A 67 -5.75 -22.32 -5.15
C ARG A 67 -4.26 -22.60 -4.93
N LYS A 68 -3.56 -23.08 -5.95
CA LYS A 68 -2.11 -23.31 -5.89
C LYS A 68 -1.33 -22.03 -5.60
N GLN A 69 -1.74 -20.91 -6.21
CA GLN A 69 -1.10 -19.62 -5.96
C GLN A 69 -1.33 -19.17 -4.51
N LEU A 70 -2.54 -19.34 -3.96
CA LEU A 70 -2.83 -19.03 -2.55
C LEU A 70 -2.00 -19.91 -1.59
N ASP A 71 -1.88 -21.21 -1.87
CA ASP A 71 -1.07 -22.12 -1.05
C ASP A 71 0.44 -21.76 -1.11
N ALA A 72 0.93 -21.35 -2.28
CA ALA A 72 2.29 -20.86 -2.43
C ALA A 72 2.51 -19.53 -1.69
N VAL A 73 1.54 -18.62 -1.71
CA VAL A 73 1.57 -17.37 -0.91
C VAL A 73 1.69 -17.70 0.57
N ILE A 74 0.88 -18.62 1.10
CA ILE A 74 0.93 -19.00 2.51
C ILE A 74 2.30 -19.54 2.90
N SER A 75 2.89 -20.38 2.04
CA SER A 75 4.24 -20.91 2.25
C SER A 75 5.29 -19.79 2.29
N VAL A 76 5.15 -18.79 1.41
CA VAL A 76 6.03 -17.61 1.41
C VAL A 76 5.80 -16.73 2.64
N THR A 77 4.55 -16.53 3.08
CA THR A 77 4.23 -15.79 4.31
C THR A 77 4.84 -16.46 5.53
N ASP A 78 4.71 -17.78 5.65
CA ASP A 78 5.31 -18.55 6.75
C ASP A 78 6.85 -18.44 6.73
N ASN A 79 7.47 -18.58 5.57
CA ASN A 79 8.92 -18.40 5.41
C ASN A 79 9.37 -16.96 5.74
N LEU A 80 8.63 -15.95 5.28
CA LEU A 80 8.91 -14.54 5.54
C LEU A 80 8.85 -14.24 7.03
N ILE A 81 7.92 -14.83 7.78
CA ILE A 81 7.81 -14.66 9.23
C ILE A 81 9.00 -15.33 9.96
N VAL A 82 9.38 -16.55 9.54
CA VAL A 82 10.46 -17.33 10.16
C VAL A 82 11.83 -16.67 9.89
N GLU A 83 12.12 -16.36 8.63
CA GLU A 83 13.40 -15.80 8.17
C GLU A 83 13.42 -14.26 8.20
N TRP A 84 12.46 -13.65 8.91
CA TRP A 84 12.22 -12.21 8.87
C TRP A 84 13.48 -11.38 9.10
N ASP A 85 14.26 -11.72 10.12
CA ASP A 85 15.43 -10.91 10.50
C ASP A 85 16.54 -11.01 9.44
N ALA A 86 16.68 -12.16 8.77
CA ALA A 86 17.60 -12.34 7.65
C ALA A 86 17.15 -11.53 6.43
N ILE A 87 15.87 -11.59 6.07
CA ILE A 87 15.31 -10.84 4.93
C ILE A 87 15.38 -9.32 5.18
N ALA A 88 14.95 -8.88 6.37
CA ALA A 88 14.91 -7.47 6.76
C ALA A 88 16.31 -6.84 6.88
N SER A 89 17.38 -7.64 7.00
CA SER A 89 18.77 -7.15 6.93
C SER A 89 19.09 -6.49 5.58
N GLY A 90 18.40 -6.88 4.51
CA GLY A 90 18.46 -6.26 3.19
C GLY A 90 17.64 -4.97 3.06
N GLY A 91 17.02 -4.49 4.14
CA GLY A 91 16.19 -3.29 4.16
C GLY A 91 14.76 -3.51 3.69
N GLY A 92 14.04 -2.40 3.49
CA GLY A 92 12.64 -2.41 3.09
C GLY A 92 12.41 -3.07 1.74
N ASP A 93 13.27 -2.81 0.75
CA ASP A 93 13.15 -3.41 -0.58
C ASP A 93 13.31 -4.93 -0.60
N ALA A 94 14.08 -5.52 0.31
CA ALA A 94 14.16 -6.98 0.42
C ALA A 94 12.81 -7.58 0.82
N ILE A 95 12.13 -6.99 1.82
CA ILE A 95 10.78 -7.38 2.25
C ILE A 95 9.78 -7.23 1.09
N ARG A 96 9.84 -6.12 0.35
CA ARG A 96 8.92 -5.85 -0.77
C ARG A 96 9.05 -6.84 -1.93
N ARG A 97 10.25 -7.41 -2.13
CA ARG A 97 10.47 -8.46 -3.13
C ARG A 97 9.74 -9.75 -2.76
N GLU A 98 9.80 -10.13 -1.48
CA GLU A 98 9.04 -11.28 -0.97
C GLU A 98 7.53 -11.05 -1.08
N LEU A 99 7.07 -9.83 -0.76
CA LEU A 99 5.67 -9.41 -0.93
C LEU A 99 5.23 -9.25 -2.40
N GLY A 100 6.10 -9.48 -3.38
CA GLY A 100 5.75 -9.44 -4.81
C GLY A 100 5.28 -8.08 -5.33
N THR A 101 5.56 -7.00 -4.60
CA THR A 101 5.15 -5.63 -4.97
C THR A 101 6.20 -4.91 -5.82
N VAL A 102 7.41 -5.47 -5.89
CA VAL A 102 8.48 -5.01 -6.78
C VAL A 102 8.33 -5.69 -8.14
N ILE A 103 8.30 -4.89 -9.21
CA ILE A 103 8.20 -5.39 -10.60
C ILE A 103 9.40 -6.30 -10.91
N GLY A 104 9.13 -7.41 -11.60
CA GLY A 104 10.17 -8.37 -12.03
C GLY A 104 10.61 -9.35 -10.95
N THR A 105 9.79 -9.53 -9.91
CA THR A 105 10.00 -10.58 -8.89
C THR A 105 9.12 -11.77 -9.18
N ASP A 106 9.64 -12.98 -8.94
CA ASP A 106 8.93 -14.25 -9.13
C ASP A 106 8.14 -14.66 -7.85
N SER A 107 7.63 -13.68 -7.11
CA SER A 107 6.89 -13.95 -5.87
C SER A 107 5.46 -14.44 -6.18
N PRO A 108 4.96 -15.49 -5.48
CA PRO A 108 3.55 -15.90 -5.54
C PRO A 108 2.55 -14.79 -5.21
N PHE A 109 2.97 -13.75 -4.49
CA PHE A 109 2.14 -12.58 -4.22
C PHE A 109 1.82 -11.74 -5.46
N PHE A 110 2.59 -11.90 -6.55
CA PHE A 110 2.38 -11.14 -7.77
C PHE A 110 0.97 -11.37 -8.32
N GLN A 111 0.18 -10.30 -8.42
CA GLN A 111 -1.21 -10.32 -8.87
C GLN A 111 -2.15 -11.24 -8.05
N ILE A 112 -1.85 -11.49 -6.77
CA ILE A 112 -2.65 -12.37 -5.90
C ILE A 112 -4.14 -11.98 -5.83
N SER A 113 -4.48 -10.70 -6.02
CA SER A 113 -5.88 -10.24 -6.07
C SER A 113 -6.70 -10.93 -7.17
N LYS A 114 -6.08 -11.36 -8.27
CA LYS A 114 -6.75 -12.13 -9.32
C LYS A 114 -7.09 -13.55 -8.88
N ALA A 115 -6.16 -14.21 -8.18
CA ALA A 115 -6.39 -15.54 -7.63
C ALA A 115 -7.47 -15.52 -6.55
N VAL A 116 -7.40 -14.55 -5.64
CA VAL A 116 -8.45 -14.32 -4.63
C VAL A 116 -9.82 -14.17 -5.29
N LYS A 117 -9.94 -13.32 -6.31
CA LYS A 117 -11.20 -13.11 -7.03
C LYS A 117 -11.70 -14.38 -7.73
N ALA A 118 -10.81 -15.21 -8.25
CA ALA A 118 -11.18 -16.47 -8.89
C ALA A 118 -11.73 -17.49 -7.88
N LEU A 119 -11.26 -17.45 -6.63
CA LEU A 119 -11.68 -18.35 -5.56
C LEU A 119 -13.00 -17.94 -4.88
N GLN A 120 -13.45 -16.68 -5.02
CA GLN A 120 -14.68 -16.19 -4.37
C GLN A 120 -15.93 -17.00 -4.72
N ASN A 121 -16.03 -17.52 -5.95
CA ASN A 121 -17.20 -18.30 -6.38
C ASN A 121 -17.18 -19.75 -5.89
N ASP A 122 -16.02 -20.23 -5.44
CA ASP A 122 -15.81 -21.60 -4.99
C ASP A 122 -15.84 -21.71 -3.45
N ALA A 123 -15.98 -20.58 -2.75
CA ALA A 123 -16.01 -20.52 -1.29
C ALA A 123 -17.30 -21.15 -0.72
N SER A 124 -17.14 -22.05 0.26
CA SER A 124 -18.25 -22.60 1.03
C SER A 124 -18.93 -21.55 1.93
N ASP A 125 -18.18 -20.56 2.41
CA ASP A 125 -18.70 -19.34 3.03
C ASP A 125 -18.22 -18.09 2.27
N PRO A 126 -19.00 -17.60 1.27
CA PRO A 126 -18.60 -16.48 0.44
C PRO A 126 -18.43 -15.17 1.21
N VAL A 127 -19.15 -14.97 2.32
CA VAL A 127 -19.08 -13.74 3.12
C VAL A 127 -17.80 -13.74 3.93
N ALA A 128 -17.53 -14.82 4.67
CA ALA A 128 -16.30 -14.95 5.44
C ALA A 128 -15.06 -14.90 4.54
N PHE A 129 -15.11 -15.56 3.38
CA PHE A 129 -14.03 -15.48 2.40
C PHE A 129 -13.82 -14.05 1.89
N ALA A 130 -14.90 -13.33 1.54
CA ALA A 130 -14.80 -11.97 1.05
C ALA A 130 -14.17 -11.04 2.09
N GLU A 131 -14.63 -11.06 3.33
CA GLU A 131 -14.11 -10.24 4.43
C GLU A 131 -12.63 -10.54 4.71
N ALA A 132 -12.28 -11.82 4.87
CA ALA A 132 -10.90 -12.23 5.10
C ALA A 132 -9.99 -11.82 3.94
N SER A 133 -10.47 -11.98 2.70
CA SER A 133 -9.70 -11.66 1.51
C SER A 133 -9.49 -10.16 1.30
N GLU A 134 -10.46 -9.33 1.66
CA GLU A 134 -10.33 -7.87 1.63
C GLU A 134 -9.27 -7.41 2.64
N GLU A 135 -9.35 -7.89 3.89
CA GLU A 135 -8.36 -7.55 4.91
C GLU A 135 -6.97 -8.09 4.61
N PHE A 136 -6.87 -9.26 3.98
CA PHE A 136 -5.59 -9.78 3.48
C PHE A 136 -4.96 -8.84 2.44
N LEU A 137 -5.73 -8.39 1.43
CA LEU A 137 -5.22 -7.51 0.38
C LEU A 137 -4.87 -6.10 0.91
N LEU A 138 -5.68 -5.59 1.84
CA LEU A 138 -5.37 -4.33 2.54
C LEU A 138 -4.11 -4.49 3.41
N GLY A 139 -3.98 -5.60 4.12
CA GLY A 139 -2.79 -5.96 4.89
C GLY A 139 -1.53 -5.99 4.04
N LEU A 140 -1.60 -6.60 2.84
CA LEU A 140 -0.49 -6.61 1.88
C LEU A 140 -0.06 -5.18 1.50
N GLY A 141 -1.02 -4.31 1.20
CA GLY A 141 -0.76 -2.90 0.90
C GLY A 141 -0.14 -2.15 2.08
N ARG A 142 -0.61 -2.40 3.31
CA ARG A 142 -0.04 -1.82 4.53
C ARG A 142 1.38 -2.32 4.78
N ALA A 143 1.62 -3.63 4.65
CA ALA A 143 2.93 -4.26 4.81
C ALA A 143 3.96 -3.69 3.82
N ASP A 144 3.60 -3.59 2.54
CA ASP A 144 4.44 -2.96 1.50
C ASP A 144 4.71 -1.48 1.78
N SER A 145 3.68 -0.72 2.16
CA SER A 145 3.83 0.71 2.45
C SER A 145 4.79 0.97 3.62
N MET A 146 4.73 0.14 4.66
CA MET A 146 5.66 0.20 5.78
C MET A 146 7.08 -0.19 5.34
N ALA A 147 7.23 -1.29 4.61
CA ALA A 147 8.53 -1.71 4.09
C ALA A 147 9.16 -0.64 3.18
N TYR A 148 8.36 -0.05 2.29
CA TYR A 148 8.80 1.06 1.43
C TYR A 148 9.25 2.27 2.25
N SER A 149 8.49 2.65 3.27
CA SER A 149 8.83 3.77 4.15
C SER A 149 10.18 3.57 4.85
N ALA A 150 10.55 2.34 5.18
CA ALA A 150 11.83 2.04 5.80
C ALA A 150 13.03 2.45 4.93
N ASN A 151 12.89 2.42 3.60
CA ASN A 151 13.96 2.80 2.67
C ASN A 151 14.28 4.32 2.70
N PHE A 152 13.35 5.15 3.17
CA PHE A 152 13.47 6.63 3.15
C PHE A 152 13.50 7.24 4.55
N ALA A 153 13.61 6.41 5.58
CA ALA A 153 13.48 6.77 6.99
C ALA A 153 14.66 7.61 7.57
N GLY A 154 15.36 8.40 6.74
CA GLY A 154 16.53 9.21 7.09
C GLY A 154 16.46 10.70 6.72
N GLY A 155 15.27 11.24 6.40
CA GLY A 155 15.10 12.62 5.93
C GLY A 155 15.46 13.73 6.94
N SER A 156 15.49 14.98 6.47
CA SER A 156 15.86 16.15 7.26
C SER A 156 14.79 16.47 8.34
N GLY A 157 15.14 16.28 9.62
CA GLY A 157 14.26 16.55 10.76
C GLY A 157 14.58 15.67 11.97
N LYS A 158 13.54 15.21 12.68
CA LYS A 158 13.63 14.08 13.62
C LYS A 158 13.23 12.79 12.88
N PRO A 159 14.16 12.10 12.19
CA PRO A 159 13.83 10.93 11.40
C PRO A 159 13.30 9.81 12.31
N THR A 160 12.22 9.17 11.86
CA THR A 160 11.76 7.91 12.47
C THR A 160 12.71 6.81 12.00
N PRO A 161 13.33 6.00 12.87
CA PRO A 161 14.28 4.98 12.45
C PRO A 161 13.65 3.95 11.48
N PRO A 162 14.38 3.47 10.45
CA PRO A 162 13.90 2.43 9.52
C PRO A 162 13.29 1.21 10.22
N LYS A 163 13.90 0.80 11.34
CA LYS A 163 13.46 -0.33 12.16
C LYS A 163 11.99 -0.22 12.58
N VAL A 164 11.50 0.99 12.88
CA VAL A 164 10.09 1.19 13.30
C VAL A 164 9.14 0.77 12.18
N TYR A 165 9.47 1.10 10.93
CA TYR A 165 8.67 0.73 9.78
C TYR A 165 8.81 -0.76 9.44
N ILE A 166 10.01 -1.32 9.57
CA ILE A 166 10.24 -2.77 9.42
C ILE A 166 9.41 -3.56 10.44
N ASP A 167 9.42 -3.16 11.71
CA ASP A 167 8.67 -3.83 12.77
C ASP A 167 7.16 -3.76 12.52
N LYS A 168 6.66 -2.62 12.01
CA LYS A 168 5.24 -2.47 11.60
C LYS A 168 4.90 -3.35 10.41
N SER A 169 5.79 -3.43 9.40
CA SER A 169 5.61 -4.33 8.27
C SER A 169 5.50 -5.79 8.73
N LYS A 170 6.35 -6.22 9.69
CA LYS A 170 6.28 -7.56 10.30
C LYS A 170 4.92 -7.84 10.93
N LEU A 171 4.36 -6.86 11.63
CA LEU A 171 3.06 -6.99 12.28
C LEU A 171 1.96 -7.19 11.23
N GLU A 172 1.94 -6.38 10.17
CA GLU A 172 0.97 -6.53 9.08
C GLU A 172 1.08 -7.90 8.41
N VAL A 173 2.29 -8.42 8.16
CA VAL A 173 2.51 -9.76 7.59
C VAL A 173 1.96 -10.86 8.51
N LYS A 174 2.12 -10.74 9.83
CA LYS A 174 1.52 -11.68 10.79
C LYS A 174 0.00 -11.62 10.76
N THR A 175 -0.59 -10.42 10.70
CA THR A 175 -2.03 -10.26 10.55
C THR A 175 -2.53 -10.85 9.24
N MET A 176 -1.81 -10.65 8.13
CA MET A 176 -2.13 -11.27 6.84
C MET A 176 -2.16 -12.79 6.94
N ARG A 177 -1.20 -13.40 7.65
CA ARG A 177 -1.16 -14.85 7.84
C ARG A 177 -2.40 -15.40 8.54
N GLU A 178 -2.98 -14.63 9.46
CA GLU A 178 -4.26 -14.97 10.10
C GLU A 178 -5.40 -14.91 9.08
N ARG A 179 -5.46 -13.86 8.24
CA ARG A 179 -6.49 -13.73 7.19
C ARG A 179 -6.38 -14.82 6.13
N GLU A 180 -5.18 -15.22 5.76
CA GLU A 180 -4.95 -16.35 4.84
C GLU A 180 -5.55 -17.66 5.38
N ARG A 181 -5.48 -17.87 6.70
CA ARG A 181 -6.09 -19.05 7.36
C ARG A 181 -7.61 -18.98 7.27
N GLU A 182 -8.19 -17.83 7.61
CA GLU A 182 -9.64 -17.60 7.52
C GLU A 182 -10.14 -17.79 6.08
N MET A 183 -9.37 -17.34 5.08
CA MET A 183 -9.67 -17.60 3.67
C MET A 183 -9.68 -19.10 3.35
N ILE A 184 -8.70 -19.88 3.82
CA ILE A 184 -8.69 -21.33 3.59
C ILE A 184 -9.88 -22.01 4.26
N ASP A 185 -10.18 -21.63 5.50
CA ASP A 185 -11.27 -22.24 6.27
C ASP A 185 -12.65 -21.96 5.64
N ALA A 186 -12.77 -20.87 4.87
CA ALA A 186 -13.98 -20.47 4.15
C ALA A 186 -14.06 -21.00 2.70
N LEU A 187 -13.01 -21.69 2.20
CA LEU A 187 -13.04 -22.41 0.92
C LEU A 187 -13.65 -23.79 1.10
#